data_AF-A0A969WTR6-F1
#
_entry.id   AF-A0A969WTR6-F1
#
_cell.length_a   1.000
_cell.length_b   1.000
_cell.length_c   1.000
_cell.angle_alpha   90.00
_cell.angle_beta   90.00
_cell.angle_gamma   90.00
#
_symmetry.space_group_name_H-M   'P 1'
#
loop_
_entity.id
_entity.type
_entity.pdbx_description
1 polymer ?
#
loop_
_entity_poly.entity_id
_entity_poly.type
_entity_poly.pdbx_seq_one_letter_code
_entity_poly.pdbx_strand_id
1 'polypeptide(L)' 'MNYQETVEYLYKQTPAYQRVAQSAYKECVDNSLSLDSYFRFPHRHYRTIHVAGTNGKGSTSHLLAAVLSEAGYKVGLY' A
#
# COMPACT_ATOMS: atom_id res chain seq x y z
N MET A 1 17.22 -5.79 12.93
CA MET A 1 16.20 -4.76 13.13
C MET A 1 15.05 -5.37 13.90
N ASN A 2 14.70 -4.79 15.05
CA ASN A 2 13.48 -5.08 15.78
C ASN A 2 12.30 -4.24 15.23
N TYR A 3 11.10 -4.43 15.77
CA TYR A 3 9.90 -3.69 15.33
C TYR A 3 10.11 -2.17 15.36
N GLN A 4 10.60 -1.65 16.49
CA GLN A 4 10.80 -0.22 16.70
C GLN A 4 11.84 0.36 15.74
N GLU A 5 12.97 -0.33 15.58
CA GLU A 5 14.03 0.05 14.64
C GLU A 5 13.53 0.06 13.19
N THR A 6 12.68 -0.90 12.83
CA THR A 6 12.10 -0.99 11.47
C THR A 6 11.15 0.16 11.20
N VAL A 7 10.27 0.47 12.15
CA VAL A 7 9.33 1.59 12.06
C VAL A 7 10.10 2.91 11.93
N GLU A 8 11.13 3.12 12.74
CA GLU A 8 11.98 4.32 12.66
C GLU A 8 12.74 4.42 11.32
N TYR A 9 13.24 3.29 10.81
CA TYR A 9 13.85 3.24 9.48
C TYR A 9 12.84 3.69 8.40
N LEU A 10 11.62 3.16 8.40
CA LEU A 10 10.58 3.51 7.42
C LEU A 10 10.21 5.01 7.47
N TYR A 11 10.06 5.58 8.66
CA TYR A 11 9.79 7.02 8.82
C TYR A 11 10.94 7.91 8.36
N LYS A 12 12.20 7.47 8.49
CA LYS A 12 13.38 8.19 7.97
C LYS A 12 13.46 8.14 6.44
N GLN A 13 13.07 7.02 5.83
CA GLN A 13 13.11 6.84 4.37
C GLN A 13 11.98 7.57 3.65
N THR A 14 10.85 7.80 4.33
CA THR A 14 9.74 8.55 3.75
C THR A 14 10.11 10.03 3.79
N PRO A 15 10.43 10.70 2.67
CA PRO A 15 10.55 12.15 2.69
C PRO A 15 9.20 12.65 3.17
N ALA A 16 9.18 13.46 4.23
CA ALA A 16 7.95 14.14 4.58
C ALA A 16 7.58 15.00 3.36
N TYR A 17 6.67 14.50 2.51
CA TYR A 17 6.09 15.23 1.38
C TYR A 17 5.43 16.54 1.87
N GLN A 18 5.19 16.64 3.18
CA GLN A 18 4.78 17.86 3.87
C GLN A 18 5.91 18.90 4.06
N ARG A 19 7.19 18.51 4.06
CA ARG A 19 8.36 19.38 4.31
C ARG A 19 9.12 19.76 3.03
N VAL A 20 9.10 18.89 2.02
CA VAL A 20 9.72 19.17 0.71
C VAL A 20 8.58 19.43 -0.26
N ALA A 21 8.36 20.70 -0.59
CA ALA A 21 7.35 21.14 -1.56
C ALA A 21 7.51 20.42 -2.92
N GLN A 22 6.53 20.61 -3.80
CA GLN A 22 6.34 20.21 -5.23
C GLN A 22 7.51 19.53 -6.01
N SER A 23 8.77 19.84 -5.74
CA SER A 23 9.97 19.20 -6.31
C SER A 23 10.20 17.74 -5.90
N ALA A 24 9.55 17.24 -4.85
CA ALA A 24 9.60 15.83 -4.46
C ALA A 24 8.63 14.93 -5.25
N TYR A 25 7.71 15.52 -6.03
CA TYR A 25 6.76 14.77 -6.84
C TYR A 25 7.46 14.21 -8.08
N LYS A 26 7.68 12.89 -8.10
CA LYS A 26 8.06 12.17 -9.30
C LYS A 26 6.77 11.63 -9.94
N GLU A 27 6.45 12.11 -11.14
CA GLU A 27 5.28 11.64 -11.91
C GLU A 27 5.35 10.14 -12.23
N CYS A 28 6.54 9.55 -12.18
CA CYS A 28 6.76 8.16 -12.56
C CYS A 28 6.94 7.21 -11.37
N VAL A 29 6.36 6.02 -11.49
CA VAL A 29 6.38 4.93 -10.48
C VAL A 29 7.53 3.94 -10.68
N ASP A 30 8.59 4.31 -11.41
CA ASP A 30 9.71 3.42 -11.77
C ASP A 30 10.32 2.67 -10.58
N ASN A 31 10.47 3.37 -9.44
CA ASN A 31 11.05 2.76 -8.23
C ASN A 31 10.14 1.63 -7.71
N SER A 32 8.83 1.84 -7.73
CA SER A 32 7.85 0.83 -7.34
C SER A 32 7.85 -0.35 -8.31
N LEU A 33 7.92 -0.09 -9.62
CA LEU A 33 8.01 -1.14 -10.64
C LEU A 33 9.32 -1.94 -10.54
N SER A 34 10.42 -1.28 -10.20
CA SER A 34 11.73 -1.92 -10.00
C SER A 34 11.72 -2.81 -8.76
N LEU A 35 11.15 -2.33 -7.65
CA LEU A 35 10.97 -3.12 -6.43
C LEU A 35 10.05 -4.32 -6.66
N ASP A 36 8.93 -4.11 -7.34
CA ASP A 36 7.98 -5.16 -7.67
C ASP A 36 8.60 -6.25 -8.56
N SER A 37 9.42 -5.85 -9.53
CA SER A 37 10.22 -6.77 -10.34
C SER A 37 11.25 -7.53 -9.51
N TYR A 38 11.94 -6.88 -8.57
CA TYR A 38 12.89 -7.50 -7.65
C TYR A 38 12.22 -8.58 -6.78
N PHE A 39 11.00 -8.32 -6.30
CA PHE A 39 10.19 -9.28 -5.54
C PHE A 39 9.42 -10.28 -6.41
N ARG A 40 9.64 -10.29 -7.73
CA ARG A 40 9.01 -11.21 -8.70
C ARG A 40 7.48 -11.08 -8.79
N PHE A 41 6.97 -9.85 -8.78
CA PHE A 41 5.55 -9.51 -9.01
C PHE A 41 4.57 -10.21 -8.04
N PRO A 42 4.76 -10.10 -6.71
CA PRO A 42 3.97 -10.86 -5.74
C PRO A 42 2.48 -10.51 -5.77
N HIS A 43 2.14 -9.29 -6.16
CA HIS A 43 0.77 -8.80 -6.32
C HIS A 43 -0.05 -9.58 -7.36
N ARG A 44 0.58 -10.41 -8.20
CA ARG A 44 -0.08 -11.25 -9.22
C ARG A 44 -0.48 -12.63 -8.70
N HIS A 45 -0.08 -13.01 -7.49
CA HIS A 45 -0.35 -14.33 -6.91
C HIS A 45 -1.72 -14.45 -6.24
N TYR A 46 -2.48 -13.36 -6.15
CA TYR A 46 -3.80 -13.34 -5.52
C TYR A 46 -4.74 -12.41 -6.28
N ARG A 47 -6.06 -12.60 -6.10
CA ARG A 47 -7.07 -11.70 -6.65
C ARG A 47 -7.05 -10.38 -5.88
N THR A 48 -7.21 -9.27 -6.58
CA THR A 48 -7.17 -7.92 -5.99
C THR A 48 -8.40 -7.13 -6.40
N ILE A 49 -9.00 -6.43 -5.44
CA ILE A 49 -10.02 -5.41 -5.68
C ILE A 49 -9.37 -4.06 -5.38
N HIS A 50 -9.36 -3.16 -6.35
CA HIS A 50 -8.80 -1.82 -6.20
C HIS A 50 -9.92 -0.80 -5.96
N VAL A 51 -9.88 -0.11 -4.82
CA VAL A 51 -10.91 0.86 -4.42
C VAL A 51 -10.33 2.27 -4.44
N ALA A 52 -10.80 3.10 -5.38
CA ALA A 52 -10.41 4.50 -5.52
C ALA A 52 -11.63 5.42 -5.33
N GLY A 53 -11.39 6.71 -5.05
CA GLY A 53 -12.44 7.72 -4.89
C GLY A 53 -12.07 8.82 -3.90
N THR A 54 -12.81 9.93 -3.89
CA THR A 54 -12.54 11.05 -2.95
C THR A 54 -12.91 10.66 -1.52
N ASN A 55 -14.09 10.08 -1.33
CA ASN A 55 -14.64 9.68 -0.02
C ASN A 55 -15.03 8.19 -0.03
N GLY A 56 -15.20 7.60 1.14
CA GLY A 56 -15.76 6.25 1.29
C GLY A 56 -14.80 5.08 1.05
N LYS A 57 -13.62 5.28 0.42
CA LYS A 57 -12.63 4.21 0.15
C LYS A 57 -12.38 3.31 1.36
N GLY A 58 -12.07 3.91 2.51
CA GLY A 58 -11.77 3.16 3.73
C GLY A 58 -12.96 2.33 4.20
N SER A 59 -14.14 2.95 4.30
CA SER A 59 -15.37 2.27 4.73
C SER A 59 -15.78 1.16 3.77
N THR A 60 -15.74 1.41 2.46
CA THR A 60 -16.05 0.42 1.42
C THR A 60 -15.06 -0.75 1.46
N SER A 61 -13.76 -0.50 1.57
CA SER A 61 -12.76 -1.57 1.63
C SER A 61 -12.92 -2.42 2.90
N HIS A 62 -13.25 -1.81 4.06
CA HIS A 62 -13.55 -2.56 5.28
C HIS A 62 -14.80 -3.43 5.13
N LEU A 63 -15.86 -2.90 4.53
CA LEU A 63 -17.09 -3.65 4.32
C LEU A 63 -16.86 -4.83 3.37
N LEU A 64 -16.12 -4.63 2.28
CA LEU A 64 -15.73 -5.71 1.38
C LEU A 64 -14.89 -6.78 2.10
N ALA A 65 -13.92 -6.37 2.90
CA ALA A 65 -13.08 -7.29 3.64
C ALA A 65 -13.88 -8.11 4.67
N ALA A 66 -14.82 -7.50 5.37
CA ALA A 66 -15.70 -8.16 6.33
C ALA A 66 -16.59 -9.21 5.64
N VAL A 67 -17.30 -8.83 4.57
CA VAL A 67 -18.21 -9.72 3.83
C VAL A 67 -17.45 -10.90 3.22
N LEU A 68 -16.30 -10.65 2.59
CA LEU A 68 -15.49 -11.73 2.00
C LEU A 68 -14.89 -12.65 3.06
N SER A 69 -14.49 -12.11 4.21
CA SER A 69 -14.00 -12.92 5.33
C SER A 69 -15.13 -13.78 5.93
N GLU A 70 -16.33 -13.21 6.09
CA GLU A 70 -17.53 -13.94 6.55
C GLU A 70 -17.93 -15.06 5.58
N ALA A 71 -17.74 -14.83 4.28
CA ALA A 71 -17.93 -15.85 3.24
C ALA A 71 -16.82 -16.93 3.20
N GLY A 72 -15.84 -16.88 4.11
CA GLY A 72 -14.80 -17.91 4.27
C GLY A 72 -13.53 -17.69 3.45
N TYR A 73 -13.37 -16.54 2.79
CA TYR A 73 -12.13 -16.21 2.07
C TYR A 73 -11.04 -15.70 3.03
N LYS A 74 -9.77 -15.99 2.71
CA LYS A 74 -8.62 -15.35 3.37
C LYS A 74 -8.40 -13.97 2.73
N VAL A 75 -8.74 -12.91 3.45
CA VAL A 75 -8.70 -11.54 2.93
C VAL A 75 -7.58 -10.73 3.59
N GLY A 76 -6.81 -10.01 2.78
CA GLY A 76 -5.92 -8.93 3.24
C GLY A 76 -6.53 -7.58 2.91
N LEU A 77 -6.31 -6.58 3.78
CA LEU A 77 -6.76 -5.20 3.59
C LEU A 77 -5.53 -4.27 3.68
N TYR A 78 -5.35 -3.42 2.67
CA TYR A 78 -4.31 -2.40 2.58
C TYR A 78 -4.95 -1.04 2.29
#